data_AF-A0A813LVD5-F1
#
_entry.id   AF-A0A813LVD5-F1
#
_cell.length_a   1.000
_cell.length_b   1.000
_cell.length_c   1.000
_cell.angle_alpha   90.00
_cell.angle_beta   90.00
_cell.angle_gamma   90.00
#
_symmetry.space_group_name_H-M   'P 1'
#
loop_
_entity.id
_entity.type
_entity.pdbx_description
1 polymer ?
#
loop_
_entity_poly.entity_id
_entity_poly.type
_entity_poly.pdbx_seq_one_letter_code
_entity_poly.pdbx_strand_id
1 'polypeptide(L)'
;AVFYQTDVRRPRFGQVSKAYLVMNAATRVKGVRLRWHKICHFGSIDQPSVNSLQFTHLLCFSKVIDDGAVEDEDFDLGTTIPDLVSRGQKPQWLRNSMRCQGANATAEVLKWAVRRLTGIHTVIDPFCGAGTVLAIGNEFGLHAVGVDISPKRFRQAGKLDGAGLLSGKAPTKGGPHVEEGPHAEEAEED
;
A
#
# COMPACT_ATOMS: atom_id res chain seq x y z
N ALA A 1 -0.68 -12.49 2.68
CA ALA A 1 -0.22 -11.16 3.13
C ALA A 1 0.54 -10.48 2.00
N VAL A 2 0.29 -9.20 1.75
CA VAL A 2 1.01 -8.43 0.73
C VAL A 2 1.79 -7.31 1.41
N PHE A 3 3.07 -7.20 1.10
CA PHE A 3 3.96 -6.16 1.60
C PHE A 3 4.18 -5.11 0.51
N TYR A 4 3.87 -3.85 0.80
CA TYR A 4 4.14 -2.69 -0.04
C TYR A 4 5.36 -1.94 0.52
N GLN A 5 6.56 -2.19 -0.01
CA GLN A 5 7.81 -1.66 0.56
C GLN A 5 8.66 -0.90 -0.45
N THR A 6 8.86 0.40 -0.18
CA THR A 6 9.84 1.23 -0.88
C THR A 6 11.17 1.20 -0.12
N ASP A 7 12.23 0.80 -0.80
CA ASP A 7 13.61 0.91 -0.29
C ASP A 7 13.96 2.37 0.03
N VAL A 8 14.85 2.55 1.01
CA VAL A 8 15.28 3.87 1.45
C VAL A 8 16.79 4.02 1.31
N ARG A 9 17.25 5.23 0.97
CA ARG A 9 18.67 5.58 1.09
C ARG A 9 18.90 6.31 2.40
N ARG A 10 19.91 5.88 3.14
CA ARG A 10 20.31 6.49 4.41
C ARG A 10 21.66 7.19 4.21
N PRO A 11 21.79 8.47 4.59
CA PRO A 11 23.06 9.18 4.50
C PRO A 11 24.18 8.39 5.20
N ARG A 12 25.32 8.21 4.53
CA ARG A 12 26.50 7.44 5.00
C ARG A 12 26.33 5.92 5.13
N PHE A 13 25.12 5.38 5.03
CA PHE A 13 24.86 3.94 5.13
C PHE A 13 24.51 3.28 3.80
N GLY A 14 24.16 4.07 2.78
CA GLY A 14 23.76 3.56 1.47
C GLY A 14 22.29 3.13 1.42
N GLN A 15 21.98 2.19 0.54
CA GLN A 15 20.62 1.70 0.34
C GLN A 15 20.27 0.61 1.35
N VAL A 16 19.11 0.76 2.00
CA VAL A 16 18.51 -0.29 2.82
C VAL A 16 17.43 -0.99 1.99
N SER A 17 17.70 -2.24 1.62
CA SER A 17 16.72 -3.05 0.89
C SER A 17 15.68 -3.64 1.83
N LYS A 18 14.48 -3.09 1.81
CA LYS A 18 13.35 -3.60 2.61
C LYS A 18 12.79 -4.89 2.04
N ALA A 19 12.86 -5.07 0.72
CA ALA A 19 12.50 -6.33 0.08
C ALA A 19 13.37 -7.48 0.59
N TYR A 20 14.69 -7.27 0.68
CA TYR A 20 15.60 -8.24 1.29
C TYR A 20 15.20 -8.57 2.73
N LEU A 21 14.92 -7.56 3.57
CA LEU A 21 14.52 -7.77 4.96
C LEU A 21 13.24 -8.62 5.07
N VAL A 22 12.23 -8.33 4.24
CA VAL A 22 10.97 -9.10 4.21
C VAL A 22 11.21 -10.54 3.75
N MET A 23 11.96 -10.74 2.66
CA MET A 23 12.26 -12.09 2.15
C MET A 23 13.09 -12.91 3.16
N ASN A 24 14.12 -12.32 3.75
CA ASN A 24 14.94 -12.97 4.78
C ASN A 24 14.14 -13.27 6.07
N ALA A 25 13.12 -12.47 6.39
CA ALA A 25 12.21 -12.82 7.47
C ALA A 25 11.31 -14.00 7.09
N ALA A 26 10.80 -14.02 5.85
CA ALA A 26 9.93 -15.08 5.36
C ALA A 26 10.62 -16.46 5.37
N THR A 27 11.93 -16.55 5.09
CA THR A 27 12.67 -17.83 5.16
C THR A 27 12.72 -18.44 6.56
N ARG A 28 12.42 -17.66 7.60
CA ARG A 28 12.45 -18.09 9.00
C ARG A 28 11.07 -18.50 9.53
N VAL A 29 10.01 -18.36 8.73
CA VAL A 29 8.64 -18.68 9.14
C VAL A 29 8.18 -19.96 8.45
N LYS A 30 7.91 -21.02 9.23
CA LYS A 30 7.43 -22.31 8.70
C LYS A 30 6.14 -22.13 7.89
N GLY A 31 6.08 -22.80 6.74
CA GLY A 31 4.89 -22.86 5.88
C GLY A 31 4.63 -21.59 5.07
N VAL A 32 5.50 -20.58 5.12
CA VAL A 32 5.36 -19.37 4.31
C VAL A 32 6.02 -19.57 2.95
N ARG A 33 5.26 -19.26 1.88
CA ARG A 33 5.73 -19.30 0.49
C ARG A 33 5.52 -17.94 -0.17
N LEU A 34 6.51 -17.46 -0.94
CA LEU A 34 6.34 -16.29 -1.80
C LEU A 34 5.49 -16.71 -3.01
N ARG A 35 4.35 -16.06 -3.22
CA ARG A 35 3.46 -16.32 -4.37
C ARG A 35 3.80 -15.43 -5.56
N TRP A 36 4.19 -14.20 -5.29
CA TRP A 36 4.72 -13.32 -6.32
C TRP A 36 5.48 -12.16 -5.71
N HIS A 37 6.40 -11.60 -6.50
CA HIS A 37 7.10 -10.36 -6.23
C HIS A 37 7.03 -9.48 -7.48
N LYS A 38 6.31 -8.36 -7.36
CA LYS A 38 6.03 -7.41 -8.45
C LYS A 38 6.60 -6.03 -8.12
N ILE A 39 6.68 -5.16 -9.12
CA ILE A 39 7.21 -3.80 -8.97
C ILE A 39 6.11 -2.78 -9.20
N CYS A 40 6.01 -1.82 -8.28
CA CYS A 40 5.18 -0.63 -8.44
C CYS A 40 6.09 0.56 -8.76
N HIS A 41 6.04 1.04 -10.00
CA HIS A 41 6.88 2.15 -10.47
C HIS A 41 6.18 3.50 -10.30
N PHE A 42 6.98 4.54 -10.04
CA PHE A 42 6.57 5.93 -10.07
C PHE A 42 7.75 6.82 -10.43
N GLY A 43 7.51 8.01 -10.97
CA GLY A 43 8.61 8.92 -11.31
C GLY A 43 9.34 8.53 -12.60
N SER A 44 10.65 8.71 -12.63
CA SER A 44 11.50 8.53 -13.82
C SER A 44 12.36 7.26 -13.72
N ILE A 45 12.55 6.61 -14.87
CA ILE A 45 13.48 5.49 -15.06
C ILE A 45 14.87 5.94 -15.51
N ASP A 46 14.99 7.18 -16.00
CA ASP A 46 16.22 7.70 -16.65
C ASP A 46 16.99 8.69 -15.77
N GLN A 47 16.44 9.03 -14.60
CA GLN A 47 17.03 10.03 -13.70
C GLN A 47 17.33 9.43 -12.32
N PRO A 48 18.50 9.74 -11.73
CA PRO A 48 18.84 9.29 -10.40
C PRO A 48 17.90 9.95 -9.38
N SER A 49 17.52 9.15 -8.38
CA SER A 49 16.75 9.62 -7.23
C SER A 49 17.66 9.92 -6.04
N VAL A 50 17.34 10.93 -5.24
CA VAL A 50 18.24 11.37 -4.14
C VAL A 50 17.98 10.61 -2.83
N ASN A 51 16.72 10.54 -2.38
CA ASN A 51 16.40 10.09 -1.01
C ASN A 51 15.81 8.67 -0.92
N SER A 52 15.11 8.22 -1.96
CA SER A 52 14.50 6.89 -2.02
C SER A 52 14.45 6.43 -3.46
N LEU A 53 14.38 5.11 -3.67
CA LEU A 53 14.08 4.58 -4.99
C LEU A 53 12.70 5.04 -5.44
N GLN A 54 12.53 5.20 -6.75
CA GLN A 54 11.23 5.54 -7.34
C GLN A 54 10.45 4.30 -7.79
N PHE A 55 10.60 3.22 -7.02
CA PHE A 55 9.75 2.06 -7.15
C PHE A 55 9.54 1.41 -5.79
N THR A 56 8.43 0.70 -5.66
CA THR A 56 8.05 -0.07 -4.48
C THR A 56 7.99 -1.54 -4.86
N HIS A 57 8.50 -2.40 -3.99
CA HIS A 57 8.28 -3.84 -4.07
C HIS A 57 6.88 -4.19 -3.56
N LEU A 58 6.17 -5.00 -4.32
CA LEU A 58 4.94 -5.67 -3.92
C LEU A 58 5.26 -7.15 -3.72
N LEU A 59 5.32 -7.62 -2.48
CA LEU A 59 5.65 -9.02 -2.18
C LEU A 59 4.44 -9.71 -1.57
N CYS A 60 3.92 -10.75 -2.21
CA CYS A 60 2.82 -11.54 -1.68
C CYS A 60 3.29 -12.88 -1.17
N PHE A 61 2.92 -13.17 0.07
CA PHE A 61 3.17 -14.43 0.73
C PHE A 61 1.86 -15.10 1.11
N SER A 62 1.81 -16.42 0.97
CA SER A 62 0.80 -17.26 1.61
C SER A 62 1.43 -18.05 2.75
N LYS A 63 0.64 -18.45 3.72
CA LYS A 63 1.04 -19.42 4.74
C LYS A 63 0.17 -20.66 4.59
N VAL A 64 0.79 -21.83 4.45
CA VAL A 64 0.12 -23.12 4.52
C VAL A 64 -0.20 -23.37 5.99
N ILE A 65 -1.45 -23.67 6.28
CA ILE A 65 -1.90 -24.13 7.59
C ILE A 65 -1.96 -25.66 7.47
N ASP A 66 -1.27 -26.38 8.37
CA ASP A 66 -1.06 -27.85 8.36
C ASP A 66 -2.39 -28.62 8.65
N ASP A 67 -3.46 -28.36 7.87
CA ASP A 67 -4.82 -28.85 8.15
C ASP A 67 -5.29 -29.93 7.15
N GLY A 68 -4.37 -30.56 6.41
CA GLY A 68 -4.72 -31.63 5.46
C GLY A 68 -5.48 -31.16 4.21
N ALA A 69 -5.63 -29.86 4.01
CA ALA A 69 -6.15 -29.31 2.77
C ALA A 69 -5.13 -29.56 1.64
N VAL A 70 -5.57 -30.29 0.63
CA VAL A 70 -4.84 -30.46 -0.63
C VAL A 70 -4.59 -29.06 -1.19
N GLU A 71 -3.33 -28.65 -1.22
CA GLU A 71 -2.97 -27.40 -1.87
C GLU A 71 -3.39 -27.51 -3.34
N ASP A 72 -4.05 -26.48 -3.85
CA ASP A 72 -4.22 -26.26 -5.29
C ASP A 72 -2.84 -25.86 -5.85
N GLU A 73 -1.88 -26.81 -5.86
CA GLU A 73 -0.46 -26.57 -6.17
C GLU A 73 -0.23 -26.25 -7.65
N ASP A 74 -1.21 -26.46 -8.52
CA ASP A 74 -1.03 -26.35 -9.96
C ASP A 74 -1.27 -24.96 -10.55
N PHE A 75 -1.81 -24.00 -9.79
CA PHE A 75 -2.14 -22.68 -10.33
C PHE A 75 -1.13 -21.60 -9.92
N ASP A 76 -0.30 -21.17 -10.88
CA ASP A 76 0.61 -20.03 -10.69
C ASP A 76 -0.16 -18.70 -10.61
N LEU A 77 -0.49 -18.32 -9.38
CA LEU A 77 -1.12 -17.05 -9.05
C LEU A 77 -0.31 -15.82 -9.50
N GLY A 78 1.01 -15.94 -9.67
CA GLY A 78 1.90 -14.86 -10.06
C GLY A 78 1.70 -14.40 -11.50
N THR A 79 1.21 -15.25 -12.40
CA THR A 79 0.91 -14.91 -13.81
C THR A 79 -0.33 -14.03 -13.96
N THR A 80 -1.12 -13.88 -12.89
CA THR A 80 -2.44 -13.26 -12.94
C THR A 80 -2.47 -11.80 -12.49
N ILE A 81 -1.29 -11.23 -12.22
CA ILE A 81 -1.08 -9.82 -11.86
C ILE A 81 0.15 -9.29 -12.61
N PRO A 82 0.11 -8.05 -13.16
CA PRO A 82 1.23 -7.50 -13.92
C PRO A 82 2.55 -7.43 -13.13
N ASP A 83 3.67 -7.68 -13.80
CA ASP A 83 5.03 -7.53 -13.24
C ASP A 83 5.39 -6.10 -12.85
N LEU A 84 4.86 -5.15 -13.62
CA LEU A 84 5.04 -3.72 -13.39
C LEU A 84 3.68 -3.03 -13.32
N VAL A 85 3.40 -2.40 -12.18
CA VAL A 85 2.19 -1.60 -11.97
C VAL A 85 2.55 -0.14 -11.77
N SER A 86 1.77 0.76 -12.38
CA SER A 86 1.86 2.18 -12.03
C SER A 86 1.39 2.39 -10.60
N ARG A 87 2.07 3.27 -9.84
CA ARG A 87 1.62 3.63 -8.49
C ARG A 87 0.20 4.24 -8.49
N GLY A 88 -0.10 5.11 -9.46
CA GLY A 88 -1.36 5.82 -9.53
C GLY A 88 -1.46 7.02 -8.59
N GLN A 89 -2.66 7.61 -8.54
CA GLN A 89 -2.96 8.82 -7.78
C GLN A 89 -2.83 8.63 -6.28
N LYS A 90 -2.63 9.75 -5.57
CA LYS A 90 -2.56 9.80 -4.12
C LYS A 90 -3.46 10.95 -3.62
N PRO A 91 -3.87 10.96 -2.35
CA PRO A 91 -4.71 12.02 -1.81
C PRO A 91 -3.91 13.34 -1.76
N GLN A 92 -4.03 14.17 -2.81
CA GLN A 92 -3.14 15.32 -3.03
C GLN A 92 -3.30 16.42 -1.97
N TRP A 93 -4.47 16.50 -1.34
CA TRP A 93 -4.77 17.47 -0.27
C TRP A 93 -4.06 17.17 1.06
N LEU A 94 -3.38 16.02 1.19
CA LEU A 94 -2.62 15.70 2.38
C LEU A 94 -1.19 16.27 2.28
N ARG A 95 -0.74 17.00 3.30
CA ARG A 95 0.63 17.56 3.41
C ARG A 95 1.75 16.55 3.11
N ASN A 96 1.51 15.27 3.42
CA ASN A 96 2.47 14.18 3.17
C ASN A 96 1.89 13.14 2.19
N SER A 97 1.13 13.58 1.18
CA SER A 97 0.54 12.73 0.13
C SER A 97 1.60 11.85 -0.53
N MET A 98 2.84 12.31 -0.60
CA MET A 98 3.94 11.55 -1.19
C MET A 98 4.24 10.22 -0.51
N ARG A 99 3.95 10.12 0.80
CA ARG A 99 4.12 8.91 1.62
C ARG A 99 2.91 7.97 1.59
N CYS A 100 1.81 8.38 0.95
CA CYS A 100 0.62 7.55 0.84
C CYS A 100 0.82 6.47 -0.23
N GLN A 101 0.18 5.33 -0.02
CA GLN A 101 0.08 4.30 -1.06
C GLN A 101 -0.74 4.85 -2.24
N GLY A 102 -0.37 4.46 -3.45
CA GLY A 102 -1.04 4.91 -4.67
C GLY A 102 -2.23 4.05 -5.05
N ALA A 103 -3.20 4.69 -5.70
CA ALA A 103 -4.50 4.11 -6.03
C ALA A 103 -4.40 2.90 -6.97
N ASN A 104 -3.65 3.01 -8.06
CA ASN A 104 -3.58 1.96 -9.08
C ASN A 104 -2.92 0.70 -8.52
N ALA A 105 -1.77 0.83 -7.84
CA ALA A 105 -1.10 -0.33 -7.27
C ALA A 105 -1.96 -1.03 -6.21
N THR A 106 -2.69 -0.26 -5.40
CA THR A 106 -3.65 -0.79 -4.42
C THR A 106 -4.81 -1.50 -5.12
N ALA A 107 -5.37 -0.88 -6.16
CA ALA A 107 -6.47 -1.44 -6.92
C ALA A 107 -6.09 -2.75 -7.61
N GLU A 108 -4.91 -2.84 -8.23
CA GLU A 108 -4.45 -4.07 -8.88
C GLU A 108 -4.30 -5.23 -7.89
N VAL A 109 -3.73 -4.97 -6.71
CA VAL A 109 -3.60 -5.99 -5.66
C VAL A 109 -4.97 -6.44 -5.14
N LEU A 110 -5.89 -5.50 -4.87
CA LEU A 110 -7.21 -5.84 -4.33
C LEU A 110 -8.11 -6.52 -5.37
N LYS A 111 -8.08 -6.09 -6.63
CA LYS A 111 -8.77 -6.79 -7.74
C LYS A 111 -8.24 -8.20 -7.91
N TRP A 112 -6.92 -8.37 -7.85
CA TRP A 112 -6.30 -9.70 -7.89
C TRP A 112 -6.81 -10.55 -6.73
N ALA A 113 -6.82 -10.02 -5.50
CA ALA A 113 -7.31 -10.74 -4.32
C ALA A 113 -8.78 -11.18 -4.49
N VAL A 114 -9.68 -10.26 -4.87
CA VAL A 114 -11.11 -10.56 -5.09
C VAL A 114 -11.31 -11.61 -6.18
N ARG A 115 -10.54 -11.55 -7.27
CA ARG A 115 -10.69 -12.47 -8.41
C ARG A 115 -10.07 -13.85 -8.18
N ARG A 116 -9.03 -13.94 -7.35
CA ARG A 116 -8.19 -15.14 -7.25
C ARG A 116 -8.29 -15.85 -5.91
N LEU A 117 -8.71 -15.15 -4.86
CA LEU A 117 -8.83 -15.72 -3.52
C LEU A 117 -10.32 -15.85 -3.20
N THR A 118 -10.85 -17.04 -3.43
CA THR A 118 -12.26 -17.36 -3.17
C THR A 118 -12.58 -17.20 -1.68
N GLY A 119 -13.75 -16.65 -1.37
CA GLY A 119 -14.21 -16.47 0.01
C GLY A 119 -13.56 -15.33 0.78
N ILE A 120 -12.64 -14.55 0.19
CA ILE A 120 -12.13 -13.35 0.86
C ILE A 120 -13.20 -12.27 0.87
N HIS A 121 -13.62 -11.90 2.07
CA HIS A 121 -14.55 -10.80 2.34
C HIS A 121 -13.90 -9.65 3.10
N THR A 122 -12.72 -9.85 3.69
CA THR A 122 -12.08 -8.87 4.57
C THR A 122 -10.63 -8.65 4.20
N VAL A 123 -10.22 -7.37 4.19
CA VAL A 123 -8.83 -6.96 4.07
C VAL A 123 -8.41 -6.20 5.31
N ILE A 124 -7.23 -6.54 5.84
CA ILE A 124 -6.66 -5.87 7.01
C ILE A 124 -5.41 -5.11 6.54
N ASP A 125 -5.35 -3.81 6.83
CA ASP A 125 -4.17 -2.98 6.60
C ASP A 125 -3.56 -2.56 7.96
N PRO A 126 -2.49 -3.25 8.42
CA PRO A 126 -1.95 -3.06 9.76
C PRO A 126 -1.09 -1.81 9.94
N PHE A 127 -1.03 -0.89 8.97
CA PHE A 127 -0.43 0.45 9.09
C PHE A 127 -1.12 1.41 8.11
N CYS A 128 -2.43 1.56 8.26
CA CYS A 128 -3.29 2.06 7.18
C CYS A 128 -3.03 3.50 6.78
N GLY A 129 -2.37 4.31 7.63
CA GLY A 129 -1.97 5.67 7.30
C GLY A 129 -3.15 6.52 6.83
N ALA A 130 -3.06 7.04 5.61
CA ALA A 130 -4.14 7.86 5.03
C ALA A 130 -5.36 7.05 4.57
N GLY A 131 -5.33 5.72 4.61
CA GLY A 131 -6.48 4.86 4.35
C GLY A 131 -6.68 4.43 2.89
N THR A 132 -5.67 4.53 2.02
CA THR A 132 -5.82 4.16 0.59
C THR A 132 -6.36 2.75 0.39
N VAL A 133 -5.84 1.75 1.13
CA VAL A 133 -6.32 0.36 1.07
C VAL A 133 -7.76 0.26 1.56
N LEU A 134 -8.12 1.01 2.60
CA LEU A 134 -9.46 0.97 3.19
C LEU A 134 -10.50 1.52 2.22
N ALA A 135 -10.22 2.72 1.68
CA ALA A 135 -11.10 3.38 0.74
C ALA A 135 -11.33 2.52 -0.51
N ILE A 136 -10.26 2.02 -1.14
CA ILE A 136 -10.38 1.19 -2.35
C ILE A 136 -10.95 -0.20 -2.05
N GLY A 137 -10.62 -0.79 -0.90
CA GLY A 137 -11.18 -2.07 -0.47
C GLY A 137 -12.70 -2.01 -0.34
N ASN A 138 -13.21 -0.97 0.30
CA ASN A 138 -14.66 -0.75 0.45
C ASN A 138 -15.35 -0.55 -0.91
N GLU A 139 -14.73 0.17 -1.86
CA GLU A 139 -15.25 0.30 -3.23
C GLU A 139 -15.36 -1.03 -3.97
N PHE A 140 -14.48 -1.99 -3.66
CA PHE A 140 -14.53 -3.34 -4.24
C PHE A 140 -15.42 -4.30 -3.45
N GLY A 141 -16.20 -3.79 -2.49
CA GLY A 141 -17.12 -4.58 -1.68
C GLY A 141 -16.44 -5.44 -0.60
N LEU A 142 -15.17 -5.18 -0.29
CA LEU A 142 -14.48 -5.82 0.84
C LEU A 142 -14.80 -5.07 2.13
N HIS A 143 -14.93 -5.79 3.22
CA HIS A 143 -14.91 -5.21 4.56
C HIS A 143 -13.45 -4.87 4.93
N ALA A 144 -13.05 -3.62 4.73
CA ALA A 144 -11.68 -3.18 4.98
C ALA A 144 -11.48 -2.67 6.42
N VAL A 145 -10.50 -3.23 7.12
CA VAL A 145 -10.16 -2.89 8.50
C VAL A 145 -8.75 -2.31 8.56
N GLY A 146 -8.63 -1.09 9.07
CA GLY A 146 -7.36 -0.39 9.22
C GLY A 146 -6.90 -0.33 10.67
N VAL A 147 -5.60 -0.48 10.88
CA VAL A 147 -4.95 -0.24 12.17
C VAL A 147 -3.85 0.81 11.97
N ASP A 148 -3.86 1.85 12.79
CA ASP A 148 -2.81 2.86 12.83
C ASP A 148 -2.69 3.43 14.24
N ILE A 149 -1.47 3.72 14.69
CA ILE A 149 -1.20 4.30 16.00
C ILE A 149 -1.59 5.77 16.08
N SER A 150 -1.65 6.47 14.95
CA SER A 150 -1.92 7.90 14.89
C SER A 150 -3.43 8.18 14.81
N PRO A 151 -4.02 8.85 15.83
CA PRO A 151 -5.43 9.23 15.77
C PRO A 151 -5.75 10.16 14.59
N LYS A 152 -4.78 10.97 14.17
CA LYS A 152 -4.89 11.83 12.97
C LYS A 152 -5.04 11.00 11.70
N ARG A 153 -4.28 9.91 11.56
CA ARG A 153 -4.36 9.00 10.41
C ARG A 153 -5.69 8.26 10.37
N PHE A 154 -6.15 7.77 11.51
CA PHE A 154 -7.47 7.17 11.63
C PHE A 154 -8.59 8.10 11.12
N ARG A 155 -8.62 9.36 11.56
CA ARG A 155 -9.61 10.35 11.09
C ARG A 155 -9.50 10.68 9.61
N GLN A 156 -8.29 10.71 9.06
CA GLN A 156 -8.06 10.93 7.63
C GLN A 156 -8.57 9.75 6.80
N ALA A 157 -8.24 8.53 7.23
CA ALA A 157 -8.65 7.30 6.56
C ALA A 157 -10.17 7.18 6.48
N GLY A 158 -10.89 7.50 7.56
CA GLY A 158 -12.35 7.47 7.60
C GLY A 158 -13.06 8.49 6.70
N LYS A 159 -12.33 9.44 6.10
CA LYS A 159 -12.87 10.46 5.18
C LYS A 159 -12.39 10.31 3.74
N LEU A 160 -11.58 9.30 3.44
CA LEU A 160 -10.98 9.15 2.13
C LEU A 160 -12.01 8.56 1.14
N ASP A 161 -12.29 9.30 0.07
CA ASP A 161 -13.16 8.87 -1.03
C ASP A 161 -12.41 7.92 -1.97
N GLY A 162 -12.81 6.64 -1.97
CA GLY A 162 -12.21 5.59 -2.79
C GLY A 162 -12.56 5.75 -4.27
N ALA A 163 -13.84 6.00 -4.59
CA ALA A 163 -14.31 6.21 -5.94
C ALA A 163 -13.62 7.40 -6.60
N GLY A 164 -13.53 8.52 -5.89
CA GLY A 164 -12.80 9.71 -6.33
C GLY A 164 -11.34 9.41 -6.64
N LEU A 165 -10.66 8.67 -5.76
CA LEU A 165 -9.25 8.31 -5.92
C LEU A 165 -9.01 7.37 -7.12
N LEU A 166 -9.93 6.43 -7.39
CA LEU A 166 -9.88 5.53 -8.55
C LEU A 166 -10.17 6.24 -9.88
N SER A 167 -11.04 7.25 -9.86
CA SER A 167 -11.46 7.98 -11.06
C SER A 167 -10.34 8.81 -11.72
N GLY A 168 -9.23 9.05 -10.99
CA GLY A 168 -8.09 9.80 -11.50
C GLY A 168 -8.36 11.29 -11.76
N LYS A 169 -9.57 11.80 -11.49
CA LYS A 169 -9.89 13.22 -11.59
C LYS A 169 -9.11 13.97 -10.52
N ALA A 170 -8.33 14.98 -10.94
CA ALA A 170 -7.80 15.96 -10.00
C ALA A 170 -8.97 16.58 -9.21
N PRO A 171 -8.83 16.84 -7.90
CA PRO A 171 -9.87 17.54 -7.17
C PRO A 171 -10.13 18.87 -7.89
N THR A 172 -11.38 19.09 -8.31
CA THR A 172 -11.81 20.42 -8.72
C THR A 172 -11.55 21.35 -7.54
N LYS A 173 -10.95 22.52 -7.80
CA LYS A 173 -10.85 23.60 -6.81
C LYS A 173 -12.28 23.97 -6.40
N GLY A 174 -12.83 23.33 -5.36
CA GLY A 174 -14.24 23.47 -5.00
C GLY A 174 -14.83 22.43 -4.05
N GLY A 175 -14.06 21.43 -3.57
CA GLY A 175 -14.47 20.62 -2.42
C GLY A 175 -14.43 21.42 -1.11
N PRO A 176 -15.23 21.07 -0.10
CA PRO A 176 -15.59 21.96 1.00
C PRO A 176 -14.34 22.49 1.70
N HIS A 177 -14.29 23.82 1.84
CA HIS A 177 -13.38 24.50 2.74
C HIS A 177 -13.48 23.82 4.10
N VAL A 178 -12.46 23.06 4.47
CA VAL A 178 -12.21 22.76 5.87
C VAL A 178 -11.58 24.06 6.38
N GLU A 179 -12.35 24.85 7.13
CA GLU A 179 -11.80 25.95 7.91
C GLU A 179 -10.63 25.40 8.73
N GLU A 180 -9.42 25.84 8.41
CA GLU A 180 -8.27 25.66 9.28
C GLU A 180 -8.54 26.51 10.52
N GLY A 181 -8.93 25.84 11.61
CA GLY A 181 -8.95 26.46 12.94
C GLY A 181 -7.57 27.03 13.27
N PRO A 182 -7.50 28.09 14.09
CA PRO A 182 -6.35 28.95 14.19
C PRO A 182 -5.09 28.17 14.57
N HIS A 183 -4.00 28.49 13.86
CA HIS A 183 -2.64 28.06 14.14
C HIS A 183 -2.32 28.28 15.63
N ALA A 184 -2.16 27.19 16.38
CA ALA A 184 -1.38 27.24 17.60
C ALA A 184 0.09 27.36 17.19
N GLU A 185 0.70 28.51 17.49
CA GLU A 185 2.14 28.68 17.53
C GLU A 185 2.72 27.63 18.48
N GLU A 186 3.47 26.66 17.93
CA GLU A 186 4.35 25.82 18.72
C GLU A 186 5.59 26.67 19.03
N ALA A 187 5.74 27.04 20.30
CA ALA A 187 6.92 27.67 20.85
C ALA A 187 8.14 26.75 20.69
N GLU A 188 9.23 27.31 20.16
CA GLU A 188 10.57 26.75 20.31
C GLU A 188 10.92 26.75 21.81
N GLU A 189 11.29 25.58 22.33
CA GLU A 189 12.09 25.48 23.56
C GLU A 189 13.45 24.88 23.18
N ASP A 190 14.49 25.59 23.65
CA ASP A 190 15.93 25.38 23.48
C ASP A 190 16.46 24.01 23.97
#